data_AF-A0A2D5MMV4-F1
#
_entry.id   AF-A0A2D5MMV4-F1
#
_cell.length_a   1.000
_cell.length_b   1.000
_cell.length_c   1.000
_cell.angle_alpha   90.00
_cell.angle_beta   90.00
_cell.angle_gamma   90.00
#
_symmetry.space_group_name_H-M   'P 1'
#
loop_
_entity.id
_entity.type
_entity.pdbx_description
1 polymer ?
#
loop_
_entity_poly.entity_id
_entity_poly.type
_entity_poly.pdbx_seq_one_letter_code
_entity_poly.pdbx_strand_id
1 'polypeptide(L)'
;MNNTSRRNFLLKTSIATATSSLGIGCSTTYHTNLITNLKPVIISTWSFGKPANELALQTLQNGGSALDAVEQGIRLVESSGNTSVGLSGKPNAAGVPQLDACIMNGPGHSAGSVAGIEGVVHPITAARLVMEKTPHVMLVGRGARWFSEQQGLKIVDSAQDEKRYAAWLAKKKNDPQNKAKKPDNHDTVTLIVLDNNGDI
;
A
#
# COMPACT_ATOMS: atom_id res chain seq x y z
N MET A 1 18.38 11.09 -29.48
CA MET A 1 17.84 9.75 -29.15
C MET A 1 16.35 9.93 -28.88
N ASN A 2 15.49 9.46 -29.78
CA ASN A 2 14.05 9.73 -29.74
C ASN A 2 13.38 8.93 -28.62
N ASN A 3 12.90 9.64 -27.59
CA ASN A 3 12.19 9.06 -26.46
C ASN A 3 10.70 8.91 -26.80
N THR A 4 10.37 7.92 -27.63
CA THR A 4 8.98 7.58 -27.94
C THR A 4 8.44 6.64 -26.87
N SER A 5 7.77 7.20 -25.86
CA SER A 5 6.98 6.43 -24.89
C SER A 5 5.81 5.72 -25.57
N ARG A 6 5.44 4.53 -25.06
CA ARG A 6 4.30 3.70 -25.53
C ARG A 6 3.00 4.49 -25.68
N ARG A 7 2.79 5.51 -24.84
CA ARG A 7 1.64 6.43 -24.91
C ARG A 7 1.63 7.25 -26.21
N ASN A 8 2.79 7.71 -26.67
CA ASN A 8 2.92 8.48 -27.91
C ASN A 8 2.81 7.60 -29.16
N PHE A 9 3.10 6.30 -29.04
CA PHE A 9 2.85 5.34 -30.12
C PHE A 9 1.36 5.15 -30.34
N LEU A 10 0.60 4.82 -29.28
CA LEU A 10 -0.85 4.59 -29.36
C LEU A 10 -1.63 5.82 -29.83
N LEU A 11 -1.27 7.02 -29.36
CA LEU A 11 -1.87 8.28 -29.82
C LEU A 11 -1.64 8.54 -31.31
N LYS A 12 -0.49 8.13 -31.85
CA LYS A 12 -0.17 8.30 -33.27
C LYS A 12 -0.82 7.24 -34.15
N THR A 13 -1.06 6.03 -33.64
CA THR A 13 -1.78 5.00 -34.40
C THR A 13 -3.26 5.32 -34.57
N SER A 14 -3.87 6.11 -33.69
CA SER A 14 -5.29 6.51 -33.80
C SER A 14 -5.58 7.49 -34.95
N ILE A 15 -4.57 8.19 -35.48
CA ILE A 15 -4.75 9.23 -36.50
C ILE A 15 -4.50 8.69 -37.92
N ALA A 16 -3.93 7.49 -38.07
CA ALA A 16 -3.50 6.94 -39.36
C ALA A 16 -4.57 6.13 -40.14
N THR A 17 -5.78 5.93 -39.61
CA THR A 17 -6.85 5.19 -40.31
C THR A 17 -8.03 6.10 -40.64
N ALA A 18 -7.85 6.93 -41.67
CA ALA A 18 -8.97 7.47 -42.42
C ALA A 18 -9.28 6.55 -43.62
N THR A 19 -10.57 6.39 -43.92
CA THR A 19 -11.19 5.98 -45.20
C THR A 19 -11.33 4.48 -45.54
N SER A 20 -12.59 4.13 -45.85
CA SER A 20 -13.12 2.95 -46.56
C SER A 20 -13.40 1.65 -45.78
N SER A 21 -14.61 1.53 -45.21
CA SER A 21 -15.60 0.51 -45.60
C SER A 21 -16.87 0.59 -44.75
N LEU A 22 -18.02 0.65 -45.41
CA LEU A 22 -19.34 0.41 -44.83
C LEU A 22 -19.34 -0.95 -44.12
N GLY A 23 -19.55 -0.95 -42.80
CA GLY A 23 -19.67 -2.15 -42.00
C GLY A 23 -20.42 -1.79 -40.72
N ILE A 24 -21.48 -2.54 -40.44
CA ILE A 24 -22.33 -2.41 -39.26
C ILE A 24 -21.45 -2.62 -38.02
N GLY A 25 -20.91 -1.52 -37.49
CA GLY A 25 -20.09 -1.53 -36.30
C GLY A 25 -20.99 -1.33 -35.09
N CYS A 26 -21.17 -2.40 -34.32
CA CYS A 26 -21.74 -2.36 -32.98
C CYS A 26 -21.15 -1.15 -32.24
N SER A 27 -22.00 -0.16 -31.91
CA SER A 27 -21.58 0.97 -31.10
C SER A 27 -21.33 0.47 -29.68
N THR A 28 -20.10 0.00 -29.43
CA THR A 28 -19.58 -0.06 -28.08
C THR A 28 -19.32 1.38 -27.65
N THR A 29 -20.38 2.06 -27.22
CA THR A 29 -20.26 3.26 -26.38
C THR A 29 -19.57 2.80 -25.11
N TYR A 30 -18.24 2.81 -25.12
CA TYR A 30 -17.46 2.52 -23.93
C TYR A 30 -17.88 3.54 -22.87
N HIS A 31 -18.39 3.05 -21.75
CA HIS A 31 -18.75 3.77 -20.53
C HIS A 31 -17.54 4.48 -19.89
N THR A 32 -16.81 5.31 -20.64
CA THR A 32 -15.65 6.07 -20.14
C THR A 32 -16.08 7.31 -19.37
N ASN A 33 -17.27 7.86 -19.64
CA ASN A 33 -17.80 9.05 -18.95
C ASN A 33 -18.38 8.80 -17.54
N LEU A 34 -18.53 7.54 -17.10
CA LEU A 34 -19.07 7.28 -15.75
C LEU A 34 -18.00 7.42 -14.65
N ILE A 35 -16.73 7.12 -14.94
CA ILE A 35 -15.66 7.13 -13.93
C ILE A 35 -15.15 8.55 -13.66
N THR A 36 -15.24 9.47 -14.62
CA THR A 36 -14.77 10.86 -14.45
C THR A 36 -15.54 11.64 -13.39
N ASN A 37 -16.81 11.27 -13.12
CA ASN A 37 -17.64 11.90 -12.10
C ASN A 37 -17.57 11.22 -10.73
N LEU A 38 -16.82 10.12 -10.57
CA LEU A 38 -16.76 9.35 -9.32
C LEU A 38 -15.55 9.71 -8.43
N LYS A 39 -14.81 10.77 -8.75
CA LYS A 39 -13.65 11.20 -7.99
C LYS A 39 -14.05 11.96 -6.71
N PRO A 40 -13.35 11.76 -5.57
CA PRO A 40 -12.22 10.85 -5.42
C PRO A 40 -12.69 9.38 -5.30
N VAL A 41 -11.89 8.45 -5.84
CA VAL A 41 -12.13 7.00 -5.70
C VAL A 41 -11.10 6.43 -4.74
N ILE A 42 -11.55 5.70 -3.71
CA ILE A 42 -10.67 5.07 -2.73
C ILE A 42 -11.00 3.58 -2.67
N ILE A 43 -9.99 2.73 -2.87
CA ILE A 43 -10.13 1.27 -2.86
C ILE A 43 -9.12 0.68 -1.90
N SER A 44 -9.57 -0.26 -1.07
CA SER A 44 -8.72 -0.96 -0.11
C SER A 44 -9.02 -2.44 -0.05
N THR A 45 -8.05 -3.23 0.38
CA THR A 45 -8.25 -4.66 0.64
C THR A 45 -8.91 -4.92 2.01
N TRP A 46 -9.73 -5.97 2.05
CA TRP A 46 -10.37 -6.53 3.26
C TRP A 46 -11.31 -5.59 4.03
N SER A 47 -11.89 -6.10 5.11
CA SER A 47 -12.89 -5.39 5.93
C SER A 47 -12.29 -4.22 6.73
N PHE A 48 -11.06 -4.38 7.23
CA PHE A 48 -10.31 -3.29 7.88
C PHE A 48 -9.90 -2.17 6.92
N GLY A 49 -10.10 -2.35 5.61
CA GLY A 49 -9.97 -1.30 4.62
C GLY A 49 -11.07 -0.25 4.70
N LYS A 50 -12.29 -0.58 5.16
CA LYS A 50 -13.38 0.41 5.32
C LYS A 50 -12.99 1.59 6.23
N PRO A 51 -12.54 1.38 7.49
CA PRO A 51 -12.11 2.48 8.33
C PRO A 51 -10.86 3.21 7.77
N ALA A 52 -9.98 2.49 7.04
CA ALA A 52 -8.86 3.12 6.35
C ALA A 52 -9.32 4.09 5.25
N ASN A 53 -10.34 3.71 4.48
CA ASN A 53 -10.93 4.55 3.44
C ASN A 53 -11.65 5.77 4.01
N GLU A 54 -12.34 5.61 5.15
CA GLU A 54 -12.99 6.72 5.85
C GLU A 54 -11.96 7.77 6.29
N LEU A 55 -10.82 7.35 6.85
CA LEU A 55 -9.74 8.25 7.24
C LEU A 55 -9.02 8.87 6.03
N ALA A 56 -8.81 8.10 4.96
CA ALA A 56 -8.24 8.61 3.70
C ALA A 56 -9.16 9.69 3.10
N LEU A 57 -10.47 9.45 3.06
CA LEU A 57 -11.45 10.43 2.59
C LEU A 57 -11.45 11.70 3.45
N GLN A 58 -11.41 11.56 4.77
CA GLN A 58 -11.31 12.70 5.68
C GLN A 58 -10.04 13.52 5.42
N THR A 59 -8.92 12.85 5.14
CA THR A 59 -7.65 13.51 4.82
C THR A 59 -7.76 14.34 3.54
N LEU A 60 -8.38 13.79 2.48
CA LEU A 60 -8.65 14.53 1.24
C LEU A 60 -9.61 15.71 1.46
N GLN A 61 -10.69 15.52 2.22
CA GLN A 61 -11.67 16.57 2.53
C GLN A 61 -11.05 17.73 3.30
N ASN A 62 -10.02 17.46 4.10
CA ASN A 62 -9.27 18.47 4.84
C ASN A 62 -8.15 19.14 4.01
N GLY A 63 -8.07 18.85 2.69
CA GLY A 63 -7.10 19.45 1.78
C GLY A 63 -5.75 18.72 1.71
N GLY A 64 -5.64 17.52 2.28
CA GLY A 64 -4.46 16.66 2.10
C GLY A 64 -4.33 16.10 0.69
N SER A 65 -3.13 15.70 0.30
CA SER A 65 -2.88 15.05 -0.99
C SER A 65 -3.34 13.59 -1.01
N ALA A 66 -3.41 12.99 -2.20
CA ALA A 66 -3.64 11.54 -2.37
C ALA A 66 -2.61 10.71 -1.58
N LEU A 67 -1.34 11.14 -1.63
CA LEU A 67 -0.24 10.50 -0.92
C LEU A 67 -0.44 10.56 0.60
N ASP A 68 -0.89 11.72 1.13
CA ASP A 68 -1.21 11.87 2.56
C ASP A 68 -2.38 10.96 2.95
N ALA A 69 -3.43 10.90 2.11
CA ALA A 69 -4.60 10.09 2.36
C ALA A 69 -4.27 8.59 2.42
N VAL A 70 -3.44 8.09 1.50
CA VAL A 70 -2.93 6.71 1.52
C VAL A 70 -2.15 6.45 2.80
N GLU A 71 -1.19 7.32 3.13
CA GLU A 71 -0.36 7.13 4.33
C GLU A 71 -1.21 7.06 5.60
N GLN A 72 -2.14 8.00 5.80
CA GLN A 72 -2.98 8.02 7.00
C GLN A 72 -3.89 6.79 7.09
N GLY A 73 -4.51 6.38 5.99
CA GLY A 73 -5.36 5.19 5.95
C GLY A 73 -4.59 3.91 6.31
N ILE A 74 -3.38 3.73 5.78
CA ILE A 74 -2.54 2.56 6.10
C ILE A 74 -2.05 2.61 7.56
N ARG A 75 -1.62 3.78 8.06
CA ARG A 75 -1.17 3.95 9.45
C ARG A 75 -2.24 3.56 10.47
N LEU A 76 -3.51 3.84 10.17
CA LEU A 76 -4.63 3.40 11.00
C LEU A 76 -4.66 1.87 11.14
N VAL A 77 -4.49 1.14 10.03
CA VAL A 77 -4.50 -0.31 10.04
C VAL A 77 -3.26 -0.87 10.76
N GLU A 78 -2.08 -0.29 10.55
CA GLU A 78 -0.85 -0.65 11.26
C GLU A 78 -0.97 -0.51 12.79
N SER A 79 -1.81 0.43 13.26
CA SER A 79 -2.05 0.67 14.70
C SER A 79 -3.34 0.04 15.24
N SER A 80 -4.10 -0.68 14.41
CA SER A 80 -5.42 -1.22 14.78
C SER A 80 -5.38 -2.48 15.66
N GLY A 81 -4.20 -3.02 15.93
CA GLY A 81 -4.04 -4.32 16.59
C GLY A 81 -4.30 -5.52 15.68
N ASN A 82 -4.38 -5.29 14.36
CA ASN A 82 -4.54 -6.34 13.36
C ASN A 82 -3.41 -7.38 13.46
N THR A 83 -3.77 -8.66 13.33
CA THR A 83 -2.81 -9.78 13.47
C THR A 83 -1.97 -10.05 12.22
N SER A 84 -2.14 -9.26 11.16
CA SER A 84 -1.44 -9.38 9.88
C SER A 84 -0.70 -8.12 9.43
N VAL A 85 -1.03 -6.95 9.98
CA VAL A 85 -0.47 -5.66 9.59
C VAL A 85 0.07 -4.93 10.81
N GLY A 86 1.26 -4.33 10.68
CA GLY A 86 1.92 -3.59 11.76
C GLY A 86 2.51 -4.50 12.84
N LEU A 87 2.93 -3.91 13.97
CA LEU A 87 3.66 -4.61 15.04
C LEU A 87 2.86 -5.70 15.78
N SER A 88 1.54 -5.73 15.60
CA SER A 88 0.65 -6.79 16.09
C SER A 88 0.58 -8.01 15.16
N GLY A 89 1.26 -7.93 14.00
CA GLY A 89 1.40 -9.00 13.03
C GLY A 89 2.00 -10.29 13.60
N LYS A 90 1.67 -11.42 12.96
CA LYS A 90 2.32 -12.71 13.25
C LYS A 90 3.84 -12.58 13.05
N PRO A 91 4.67 -13.03 14.00
CA PRO A 91 6.12 -12.93 13.88
C PRO A 91 6.69 -13.95 12.90
N ASN A 92 7.97 -13.78 12.55
CA ASN A 92 8.74 -14.77 11.80
C ASN A 92 9.03 -16.04 12.63
N ALA A 93 9.74 -17.02 12.05
CA ALA A 93 10.04 -18.29 12.71
C ALA A 93 10.85 -18.15 14.02
N ALA A 94 11.64 -17.08 14.15
CA ALA A 94 12.41 -16.75 15.35
C ALA A 94 11.61 -15.92 16.36
N GLY A 95 10.34 -15.62 16.08
CA GLY A 95 9.49 -14.85 16.99
C GLY A 95 9.61 -13.35 16.88
N VAL A 96 10.31 -12.85 15.86
CA VAL A 96 10.54 -11.42 15.65
C VAL A 96 9.49 -10.87 14.66
N PRO A 97 8.71 -9.84 15.02
CA PRO A 97 7.86 -9.12 14.06
C PRO A 97 8.71 -8.36 13.05
N GLN A 98 8.60 -8.74 11.77
CA GLN A 98 9.25 -8.09 10.65
C GLN A 98 8.18 -7.58 9.69
N LEU A 99 8.32 -6.34 9.26
CA LEU A 99 7.32 -5.65 8.46
C LEU A 99 7.89 -5.22 7.11
N ASP A 100 7.00 -5.22 6.11
CA ASP A 100 7.27 -4.73 4.76
C ASP A 100 6.24 -3.66 4.42
N ALA A 101 6.66 -2.59 3.76
CA ALA A 101 5.76 -1.57 3.25
C ALA A 101 6.37 -0.86 2.04
N CYS A 102 5.52 -0.46 1.10
CA CYS A 102 5.90 0.40 -0.01
C CYS A 102 4.83 1.45 -0.28
N ILE A 103 5.24 2.57 -0.85
CA ILE A 103 4.37 3.66 -1.25
C ILE A 103 4.85 4.22 -2.59
N MET A 104 3.91 4.70 -3.40
CA MET A 104 4.19 5.32 -4.70
C MET A 104 3.30 6.54 -4.87
N ASN A 105 3.87 7.58 -5.46
CA ASN A 105 3.14 8.75 -5.92
C ASN A 105 3.17 8.73 -7.45
N GLY A 106 2.01 8.61 -8.10
CA GLY A 106 1.88 8.59 -9.56
C GLY A 106 2.48 9.83 -10.22
N PRO A 107 2.12 11.05 -9.79
CA PRO A 107 2.82 12.26 -10.17
C PRO A 107 4.32 12.18 -9.85
N GLY A 108 5.15 12.37 -10.88
CA GLY A 108 6.60 12.30 -10.75
C GLY A 108 7.17 10.88 -10.57
N HIS A 109 6.33 9.85 -10.52
CA HIS A 109 6.73 8.43 -10.51
C HIS A 109 7.68 8.08 -9.36
N SER A 110 7.55 8.80 -8.24
CA SER A 110 8.37 8.59 -7.05
C SER A 110 7.84 7.42 -6.24
N ALA A 111 8.73 6.63 -5.67
CA ALA A 111 8.39 5.47 -4.86
C ALA A 111 9.41 5.26 -3.75
N GLY A 112 8.97 4.59 -2.68
CA GLY A 112 9.80 4.20 -1.56
C GLY A 112 9.32 2.91 -0.93
N SER A 113 10.24 2.18 -0.32
CA SER A 113 9.99 0.85 0.23
C SER A 113 10.92 0.52 1.39
N VAL A 114 10.38 -0.21 2.36
CA VAL A 114 11.13 -0.89 3.42
C VAL A 114 10.74 -2.35 3.47
N ALA A 115 11.70 -3.23 3.74
CA ALA A 115 11.42 -4.65 3.93
C ALA A 115 12.23 -5.26 5.09
N GLY A 116 11.66 -6.24 5.76
CA GLY A 116 12.24 -6.90 6.93
C GLY A 116 12.55 -5.93 8.06
N ILE A 117 11.80 -4.83 8.18
CA ILE A 117 12.05 -3.80 9.17
C ILE A 117 11.48 -4.21 10.53
N GLU A 118 12.23 -3.95 11.60
CA GLU A 118 11.89 -4.38 12.95
C GLU A 118 11.60 -3.18 13.84
N GLY A 119 10.54 -3.26 14.64
CA GLY A 119 10.18 -2.30 15.69
C GLY A 119 9.72 -0.91 15.23
N VAL A 120 9.72 -0.60 13.94
CA VAL A 120 9.12 0.64 13.41
C VAL A 120 7.60 0.53 13.49
N VAL A 121 6.97 1.49 14.17
CA VAL A 121 5.50 1.48 14.39
C VAL A 121 4.74 1.62 13.07
N HIS A 122 5.24 2.45 12.16
CA HIS A 122 4.60 2.75 10.88
C HIS A 122 5.57 2.53 9.70
N PRO A 123 5.71 1.29 9.20
CA PRO A 123 6.57 1.01 8.06
C PRO A 123 6.14 1.77 6.79
N ILE A 124 4.85 2.09 6.59
CA ILE A 124 4.42 2.92 5.44
C ILE A 124 5.02 4.32 5.47
N THR A 125 5.12 4.95 6.65
CA THR A 125 5.77 6.26 6.82
C THR A 125 7.28 6.13 6.57
N ALA A 126 7.90 5.04 7.01
CA ALA A 126 9.31 4.78 6.70
C ALA A 126 9.54 4.66 5.18
N ALA A 127 8.66 3.94 4.47
CA ALA A 127 8.71 3.84 3.02
C ALA A 127 8.57 5.21 2.34
N ARG A 128 7.65 6.07 2.81
CA ARG A 128 7.52 7.45 2.32
C ARG A 128 8.79 8.27 2.57
N LEU A 129 9.41 8.13 3.74
CA LEU A 129 10.66 8.82 4.04
C LEU A 129 11.81 8.34 3.16
N VAL A 130 11.87 7.04 2.80
CA VAL A 130 12.84 6.55 1.80
C VAL A 130 12.65 7.29 0.48
N MET A 131 11.41 7.41 0.00
CA MET A 131 11.06 8.13 -1.23
C MET A 131 11.46 9.61 -1.20
N GLU A 132 11.20 10.31 -0.08
CA GLU A 132 11.35 11.77 -0.01
C GLU A 132 12.73 12.25 0.46
N LYS A 133 13.46 11.42 1.23
CA LYS A 133 14.67 11.85 1.95
C LYS A 133 15.94 11.15 1.47
N THR A 134 15.84 10.25 0.51
CA THR A 134 16.99 9.50 -0.01
C THR A 134 16.98 9.47 -1.54
N PRO A 135 18.15 9.25 -2.18
CA PRO A 135 18.21 8.97 -3.61
C PRO A 135 17.86 7.50 -3.94
N HIS A 136 17.44 6.71 -2.95
CA HIS A 136 17.16 5.29 -3.08
C HIS A 136 15.65 5.02 -3.04
N VAL A 137 15.23 3.88 -3.59
CA VAL A 137 13.83 3.46 -3.59
C VAL A 137 13.54 2.40 -2.52
N MET A 138 14.53 1.64 -2.08
CA MET A 138 14.32 0.53 -1.14
C MET A 138 15.44 0.42 -0.13
N LEU A 139 15.08 0.32 1.16
CA LEU A 139 15.98 -0.02 2.25
C LEU A 139 15.49 -1.31 2.92
N VAL A 140 16.39 -2.12 3.48
CA VAL A 140 16.02 -3.38 4.12
C VAL A 140 16.65 -3.59 5.49
N GLY A 141 15.98 -4.37 6.32
CA GLY A 141 16.47 -4.85 7.61
C GLY A 141 16.94 -3.73 8.55
N ARG A 142 18.10 -3.97 9.17
CA ARG A 142 18.69 -3.04 10.15
C ARG A 142 18.99 -1.66 9.55
N GLY A 143 19.36 -1.59 8.27
CA GLY A 143 19.62 -0.31 7.59
C GLY A 143 18.36 0.54 7.48
N ALA A 144 17.22 -0.09 7.16
CA ALA A 144 15.92 0.58 7.12
C ALA A 144 15.47 1.04 8.52
N ARG A 145 15.68 0.22 9.56
CA ARG A 145 15.38 0.58 10.96
C ARG A 145 16.22 1.78 11.40
N TRP A 146 17.53 1.72 11.18
CA TRP A 146 18.45 2.82 11.54
C TRP A 146 18.05 4.11 10.83
N PHE A 147 17.79 4.06 9.52
CA PHE A 147 17.30 5.22 8.78
C PHE A 147 16.00 5.78 9.38
N SER A 148 15.04 4.91 9.70
CA SER A 148 13.76 5.31 10.30
C SER A 148 13.94 6.04 11.63
N GLU A 149 14.87 5.56 12.46
CA GLU A 149 15.24 6.19 13.73
C GLU A 149 15.87 7.58 13.50
N GLN A 150 16.77 7.71 12.52
CA GLN A 150 17.37 9.01 12.16
C GLN A 150 16.33 10.02 11.62
N GLN A 151 15.23 9.53 11.03
CA GLN A 151 14.12 10.38 10.61
C GLN A 151 13.13 10.67 11.76
N GLY A 152 13.40 10.22 12.99
CA GLY A 152 12.58 10.50 14.16
C GLY A 152 11.32 9.62 14.28
N LEU A 153 11.24 8.50 13.55
CA LEU A 153 10.13 7.57 13.72
C LEU A 153 10.19 6.86 15.07
N LYS A 154 9.02 6.62 15.64
CA LYS A 154 8.91 5.86 16.89
C LYS A 154 9.34 4.42 16.66
N ILE A 155 10.34 4.01 17.44
CA ILE A 155 10.85 2.66 17.48
C ILE A 155 10.39 1.97 18.77
N VAL A 156 9.93 0.74 18.66
CA VAL A 156 9.64 -0.15 19.78
C VAL A 156 10.78 -1.17 19.86
N ASP A 157 11.33 -1.31 21.06
CA ASP A 157 12.41 -2.26 21.30
C ASP A 157 11.90 -3.70 21.42
N SER A 158 12.78 -4.62 21.02
CA SER A 158 12.54 -6.06 20.91
C SER A 158 12.37 -6.78 22.25
N ALA A 159 12.42 -6.07 23.39
CA ALA A 159 12.26 -6.64 24.73
C ALA A 159 10.93 -7.39 24.95
N GLN A 160 9.96 -7.19 24.06
CA GLN A 160 8.65 -7.86 24.09
C GLN A 160 8.54 -9.01 23.08
N ASP A 161 9.52 -9.21 22.21
CA ASP A 161 9.48 -10.18 21.11
C ASP A 161 9.44 -11.61 21.64
N GLU A 162 10.23 -11.93 22.68
CA GLU A 162 10.19 -13.24 23.34
C GLU A 162 8.81 -13.54 23.95
N LYS A 163 8.18 -12.55 24.59
CA LYS A 163 6.82 -12.70 25.15
C LYS A 163 5.79 -12.89 24.05
N ARG A 164 5.89 -12.14 22.94
CA ARG A 164 5.01 -12.27 21.77
C ARG A 164 5.17 -13.63 21.11
N TYR A 165 6.39 -14.13 21.01
CA TYR A 165 6.68 -15.46 20.46
C TYR A 165 6.13 -16.57 21.35
N ALA A 166 6.36 -16.50 22.66
CA ALA A 166 5.81 -17.45 23.62
C ALA A 166 4.27 -17.48 23.57
N ALA A 167 3.63 -16.31 23.47
CA ALA A 167 2.18 -16.20 23.32
C ALA A 167 1.68 -16.80 21.98
N TRP A 168 2.40 -16.58 20.88
CA TRP A 168 2.09 -17.19 19.58
C TRP A 168 2.23 -18.72 19.61
N LEU A 169 3.32 -19.24 20.18
CA LEU A 169 3.53 -20.68 20.34
C LEU A 169 2.45 -21.33 21.21
N ALA A 170 2.06 -20.69 22.31
CA ALA A 170 0.99 -21.16 23.17
C ALA A 170 -0.35 -21.22 22.43
N LYS A 171 -0.69 -20.19 21.64
CA LYS A 171 -1.89 -20.19 20.78
C LYS A 171 -1.84 -21.29 19.73
N LYS A 172 -0.69 -21.50 19.08
CA LYS A 172 -0.50 -22.55 18.07
C LYS A 172 -0.65 -23.96 18.64
N LYS A 173 -0.15 -24.20 19.87
CA LYS A 173 -0.28 -25.50 20.57
C LYS A 173 -1.71 -25.78 21.04
N ASN A 174 -2.44 -24.76 21.45
CA ASN A 174 -3.78 -24.88 22.01
C ASN A 174 -4.91 -24.76 20.99
N ASP A 175 -4.61 -24.66 19.69
CA ASP A 175 -5.63 -24.61 18.64
C ASP A 175 -6.14 -26.03 18.30
N PRO A 176 -7.35 -26.43 18.76
CA PRO A 176 -7.91 -27.76 18.49
C PRO A 176 -8.36 -27.90 17.02
N GLN A 177 -8.33 -26.82 16.23
CA GLN A 177 -8.91 -26.73 14.88
C GLN A 177 -7.89 -26.98 13.76
N ASN A 178 -6.63 -27.27 14.11
CA ASN A 178 -5.53 -27.52 13.17
C ASN A 178 -5.66 -28.80 12.30
N LYS A 179 -6.80 -29.52 12.39
CA LYS A 179 -7.09 -30.73 11.61
C LYS A 179 -8.26 -30.61 10.62
N ALA A 180 -9.00 -29.49 10.57
CA ALA A 180 -10.22 -29.46 9.74
C ALA A 180 -10.68 -28.09 9.16
N LYS A 181 -9.94 -26.99 9.30
CA LYS A 181 -10.35 -25.68 8.74
C LYS A 181 -9.47 -25.24 7.57
N LYS A 182 -10.09 -24.43 6.67
CA LYS A 182 -9.43 -23.71 5.56
C LYS A 182 -8.09 -23.12 6.03
N PRO A 183 -7.07 -23.08 5.14
CA PRO A 183 -5.74 -22.60 5.49
C PRO A 183 -5.79 -21.22 6.15
N ASP A 184 -4.93 -21.05 7.14
CA ASP A 184 -4.76 -19.83 7.94
C ASP A 184 -4.70 -18.59 7.02
N ASN A 185 -5.62 -17.65 7.20
CA ASN A 185 -5.75 -16.51 6.30
C ASN A 185 -4.59 -15.54 6.55
N HIS A 186 -3.81 -15.25 5.51
CA HIS A 186 -2.78 -14.22 5.51
C HIS A 186 -3.35 -13.00 4.82
N ASP A 187 -3.52 -11.91 5.57
CA ASP A 187 -4.08 -10.68 5.06
C ASP A 187 -3.00 -9.59 4.96
N THR A 188 -3.20 -8.64 4.05
CA THR A 188 -2.34 -7.47 3.88
C THR A 188 -3.22 -6.30 3.52
N VAL A 189 -2.86 -5.10 3.97
CA VAL A 189 -3.55 -3.88 3.60
C VAL A 189 -2.92 -3.28 2.35
N THR A 190 -3.77 -2.93 1.39
CA THR A 190 -3.43 -2.07 0.26
C THR A 190 -4.51 -1.02 0.18
N LEU A 191 -4.13 0.22 -0.13
CA LEU A 191 -5.04 1.34 -0.31
C LEU A 191 -4.57 2.11 -1.55
N ILE A 192 -5.50 2.36 -2.48
CA ILE A 192 -5.28 3.11 -3.70
C ILE A 192 -6.27 4.29 -3.70
N VAL A 193 -5.77 5.48 -4.02
CA VAL A 193 -6.58 6.69 -4.16
C VAL A 193 -6.47 7.16 -5.61
N LEU A 194 -7.58 7.52 -6.22
CA LEU A 194 -7.64 8.36 -7.41
C LEU A 194 -8.22 9.70 -6.97
N ASP A 195 -7.42 10.75 -7.02
CA ASP A 195 -7.84 12.07 -6.53
C ASP A 195 -8.75 12.82 -7.53
N ASN A 196 -9.16 14.03 -7.17
CA ASN A 196 -10.01 14.89 -8.01
C ASN A 196 -9.33 15.34 -9.31
N ASN A 197 -7.99 15.43 -9.33
CA ASN A 197 -7.21 15.75 -10.52
C ASN A 197 -7.10 14.55 -11.46
N GLY A 198 -7.32 13.33 -10.95
CA GLY A 198 -7.11 12.08 -11.67
C GLY A 198 -5.72 11.50 -11.48
N ASP A 199 -5.00 11.94 -10.47
CA ASP A 199 -3.73 11.39 -10.05
C ASP A 199 -3.96 10.20 -9.10
N ILE A 200 -3.02 9.24 -9.16
CA ILE A 200 -3.03 8.02 -8.35
C ILE A 200 -1.86 8.04 -7.37
#